data_AF-A0A962QEU1-F1
#
_entry.id   AF-A0A962QEU1-F1
#
_cell.length_a   1.000
_cell.length_b   1.000
_cell.length_c   1.000
_cell.angle_alpha   90.00
_cell.angle_beta   90.00
_cell.angle_gamma   90.00
#
_symmetry.space_group_name_H-M   'P 1'
#
loop_
_entity.id
_entity.type
_entity.pdbx_description
1 polymer ?
#
loop_
_entity_poly.entity_id
_entity_poly.type
_entity_poly.pdbx_seq_one_letter_code
_entity_poly.pdbx_strand_id
1 'polypeptide(L)'
;MSKQQKQRRRKSKQKTSANRSASTQSASQPELQARVQAAAKPSPQRSLRVFLGLTLLWLGPVFALWYMLGPILLMPVAWLANLVLPGLYPHAFEAVELQAYTFDIVTQFNYSPPGTQLPAGMVAQYVFSLNGLKYGYGLPLLLALILASPTRIPHKLKHFALGFVIIVLVQLWGICFESMIGLIFK
;
A
#
# COMPACT_ATOMS: atom_id res chain seq x y z
N MET A 1 -25.96 -85.71 -2.05
CA MET A 1 -26.02 -84.30 -2.51
C MET A 1 -24.99 -84.07 -3.61
N SER A 2 -25.46 -83.79 -4.83
CA SER A 2 -24.67 -83.83 -6.07
C SER A 2 -23.74 -82.61 -6.25
N LYS A 3 -22.50 -82.86 -6.71
CA LYS A 3 -21.44 -81.86 -6.97
C LYS A 3 -21.90 -80.70 -7.89
N GLN A 4 -22.91 -80.93 -8.74
CA GLN A 4 -23.48 -79.91 -9.63
C GLN A 4 -24.20 -78.77 -8.88
N GLN A 5 -24.86 -79.06 -7.76
CA GLN A 5 -25.63 -78.07 -7.01
C GLN A 5 -24.71 -77.05 -6.31
N LYS A 6 -23.52 -77.48 -5.89
CA LYS A 6 -22.51 -76.64 -5.24
C LYS A 6 -21.86 -75.68 -6.23
N GLN A 7 -21.65 -76.08 -7.48
CA GLN A 7 -21.13 -75.23 -8.54
C GLN A 7 -22.12 -74.14 -8.98
N ARG A 8 -23.42 -74.46 -9.09
CA ARG A 8 -24.46 -73.48 -9.43
C ARG A 8 -24.58 -72.37 -8.38
N ARG A 9 -24.49 -72.71 -7.08
CA ARG A 9 -24.49 -71.73 -5.98
C ARG A 9 -23.27 -70.81 -5.99
N ARG A 10 -22.09 -71.30 -6.39
CA ARG A 10 -20.88 -70.47 -6.50
C ARG A 10 -20.97 -69.47 -7.67
N LYS A 11 -21.45 -69.91 -8.83
CA LYS A 11 -21.65 -69.01 -9.99
C LYS A 11 -22.70 -67.92 -9.71
N SER A 12 -23.78 -68.25 -9.01
CA SER A 12 -24.80 -67.27 -8.58
C SER A 12 -24.21 -66.18 -7.67
N LYS A 13 -23.50 -66.57 -6.59
CA LYS A 13 -22.88 -65.59 -5.67
C LYS A 13 -21.84 -64.71 -6.36
N GLN A 14 -21.05 -65.27 -7.28
CA GLN A 14 -20.03 -64.51 -8.00
C GLN A 14 -20.64 -63.50 -8.97
N LYS A 15 -21.76 -63.85 -9.63
CA LYS A 15 -22.49 -62.93 -10.52
C LYS A 15 -23.15 -61.78 -9.74
N THR A 16 -23.69 -62.06 -8.54
CA THR A 16 -24.24 -61.02 -7.66
C THR A 16 -23.17 -60.09 -7.11
N SER A 17 -21.98 -60.62 -6.79
CA SER A 17 -20.85 -59.80 -6.30
C SER A 17 -20.31 -58.88 -7.39
N ALA A 18 -20.15 -59.38 -8.62
CA ALA A 18 -19.67 -58.59 -9.76
C ALA A 18 -20.63 -57.43 -10.11
N ASN A 19 -21.94 -57.66 -10.01
CA ASN A 19 -22.93 -56.63 -10.32
C ASN A 19 -22.98 -55.52 -9.25
N ARG A 20 -22.68 -55.85 -8.00
CA ARG A 20 -22.61 -54.89 -6.88
C ARG A 20 -21.34 -54.04 -6.93
N SER A 21 -20.24 -54.60 -7.42
CA SER A 21 -18.99 -53.85 -7.67
C SER A 21 -19.14 -52.85 -8.81
N ALA A 22 -19.80 -53.25 -9.91
CA ALA A 22 -20.04 -52.39 -11.07
C ALA A 22 -20.99 -51.22 -10.76
N SER A 23 -22.05 -51.44 -9.98
CA SER A 23 -22.97 -50.38 -9.58
C SER A 23 -22.36 -49.37 -8.61
N THR A 24 -21.44 -49.81 -7.73
CA THR A 24 -20.74 -48.92 -6.79
C THR A 24 -19.70 -48.04 -7.50
N GLN A 25 -19.05 -48.56 -8.55
CA GLN A 25 -18.07 -47.82 -9.36
C GLN A 25 -18.73 -46.80 -10.30
N SER A 26 -19.88 -47.13 -10.89
CA SER A 26 -20.60 -46.21 -11.78
C SER A 26 -21.26 -45.04 -11.04
N ALA A 27 -21.66 -45.23 -9.77
CA ALA A 27 -22.28 -44.19 -8.95
C ALA A 27 -21.27 -43.19 -8.35
N SER A 28 -20.01 -43.60 -8.20
CA SER A 28 -18.95 -42.76 -7.62
C SER A 28 -18.21 -41.90 -8.66
N GLN A 29 -18.27 -42.26 -9.94
CA GLN A 29 -17.72 -41.45 -11.04
C GLN A 29 -18.34 -40.05 -11.17
N PRO A 30 -19.68 -39.86 -11.18
CA PRO A 30 -20.28 -38.53 -11.32
C PRO A 30 -19.99 -37.63 -10.10
N GLU A 31 -19.92 -38.18 -8.89
CA GLU A 31 -19.55 -37.42 -7.69
C GLU A 31 -18.06 -37.02 -7.68
N LEU A 32 -17.16 -37.91 -8.13
CA LEU A 32 -15.75 -37.58 -8.25
C LEU A 32 -15.54 -36.47 -9.30
N GLN A 33 -16.25 -36.56 -10.43
CA GLN A 33 -16.23 -35.53 -11.46
C GLN A 33 -16.81 -34.20 -10.97
N ALA A 34 -17.90 -34.22 -10.20
CA ALA A 34 -18.47 -33.01 -9.59
C ALA A 34 -17.51 -32.37 -8.59
N ARG A 35 -16.77 -33.16 -7.80
CA ARG A 35 -15.75 -32.66 -6.86
C ARG A 35 -14.53 -32.09 -7.57
N VAL A 36 -14.06 -32.72 -8.65
CA VAL A 36 -12.96 -32.21 -9.48
C VAL A 36 -13.38 -30.92 -10.19
N GLN A 37 -14.61 -30.83 -10.70
CA GLN A 37 -15.15 -29.61 -11.32
C GLN A 37 -15.40 -28.49 -10.30
N ALA A 38 -15.83 -28.82 -9.08
CA ALA A 38 -15.98 -27.85 -8.00
C ALA A 38 -14.63 -27.32 -7.50
N ALA A 39 -13.60 -28.17 -7.44
CA ALA A 39 -12.23 -27.78 -7.11
C ALA A 39 -11.54 -27.00 -8.25
N ALA A 40 -11.93 -27.24 -9.50
CA ALA A 40 -11.36 -26.58 -10.68
C ALA A 40 -12.04 -25.25 -11.03
N LYS A 41 -13.12 -24.85 -10.33
CA LYS A 41 -13.81 -23.58 -10.61
C LYS A 41 -12.87 -22.43 -10.27
N PRO A 42 -12.30 -21.70 -11.26
CA PRO A 42 -11.44 -20.59 -10.95
C PRO A 42 -12.30 -19.53 -10.25
N SER A 43 -11.90 -19.15 -9.04
CA SER A 43 -12.45 -17.96 -8.38
C SER A 43 -12.45 -16.81 -9.41
N PRO A 44 -13.53 -16.02 -9.54
CA PRO A 44 -13.59 -14.93 -10.49
C PRO A 44 -12.55 -13.87 -10.12
N GLN A 45 -11.33 -14.06 -10.61
CA GLN A 45 -10.25 -13.10 -10.55
C GLN A 45 -10.73 -11.94 -11.42
N ARG A 46 -11.08 -10.81 -10.78
CA ARG A 46 -11.48 -9.58 -11.48
C ARG A 46 -10.44 -9.32 -12.57
N SER A 47 -10.86 -9.19 -13.82
CA SER A 47 -9.90 -9.05 -14.92
C SER A 47 -8.98 -7.87 -14.64
N LEU A 48 -7.68 -8.03 -14.90
CA LEU A 48 -6.67 -7.01 -14.61
C LEU A 48 -7.06 -5.65 -15.24
N ARG A 49 -7.66 -5.68 -16.44
CA ARG A 49 -8.16 -4.48 -17.14
C ARG A 49 -9.26 -3.76 -16.35
N VAL A 50 -10.19 -4.50 -15.76
CA VAL A 50 -11.24 -3.92 -14.90
C VAL A 50 -10.64 -3.35 -13.62
N PHE A 51 -9.65 -4.02 -13.02
CA PHE A 51 -8.95 -3.50 -11.85
C PHE A 51 -8.19 -2.19 -12.16
N LEU A 52 -7.42 -2.14 -13.25
CA LEU A 52 -6.73 -0.92 -13.67
C LEU A 52 -7.71 0.21 -14.01
N GLY A 53 -8.78 -0.08 -14.74
CA GLY A 53 -9.82 0.91 -15.06
C GLY A 53 -10.47 1.48 -13.81
N LEU A 54 -10.79 0.62 -12.82
CA LEU A 54 -11.34 1.06 -11.54
C LEU A 54 -10.32 1.87 -10.73
N THR A 55 -9.04 1.52 -10.78
CA THR A 55 -7.95 2.27 -10.12
C THR A 55 -7.84 3.68 -10.70
N LEU A 56 -7.85 3.81 -12.03
CA LEU A 56 -7.84 5.12 -12.70
C LEU A 56 -9.09 5.95 -12.37
N LEU A 57 -10.26 5.31 -12.31
CA LEU A 57 -11.50 5.96 -11.92
C LEU A 57 -11.45 6.48 -10.47
N TRP A 58 -10.87 5.69 -9.55
CA TRP A 58 -10.68 6.10 -8.16
C TRP A 58 -9.57 7.11 -7.95
N LEU A 59 -8.61 7.21 -8.89
CA LEU A 59 -7.48 8.10 -8.77
C LEU A 59 -7.93 9.57 -8.63
N GLY A 60 -8.87 10.03 -9.45
CA GLY A 60 -9.40 11.39 -9.40
C GLY A 60 -9.93 11.82 -8.02
N PRO A 61 -10.95 11.15 -7.46
CA PRO A 61 -11.49 11.50 -6.14
C PRO A 61 -10.48 11.28 -5.01
N VAL A 62 -9.63 10.25 -5.10
CA VAL A 62 -8.58 10.02 -4.10
C VAL A 62 -7.52 11.12 -4.14
N PHE A 63 -7.19 11.64 -5.32
CA PHE A 63 -6.24 12.74 -5.46
C PHE A 63 -6.80 14.04 -4.88
N ALA A 64 -8.08 14.34 -5.12
CA ALA A 64 -8.75 15.47 -4.50
C ALA A 64 -8.80 15.35 -2.96
N LEU A 65 -9.15 14.16 -2.46
CA LEU A 65 -9.18 13.87 -1.03
C LEU A 65 -7.79 14.03 -0.40
N TRP A 66 -6.75 13.49 -1.05
CA TRP A 66 -5.36 13.65 -0.62
C TRP A 66 -4.91 15.11 -0.59
N TYR A 67 -5.28 15.90 -1.60
CA TYR A 67 -4.96 17.32 -1.64
C TYR A 67 -5.59 18.06 -0.45
N MET A 68 -6.86 17.79 -0.14
CA MET A 68 -7.53 18.40 1.02
C MET A 68 -6.93 17.94 2.35
N LEU A 69 -6.54 16.67 2.45
CA LEU A 69 -5.88 16.10 3.63
C LEU A 69 -4.38 16.40 3.69
N GLY A 70 -3.82 17.07 2.69
CA GLY A 70 -2.39 17.32 2.55
C GLY A 70 -1.74 17.88 3.82
N PRO A 71 -2.27 18.94 4.47
CA PRO A 71 -1.62 19.51 5.65
C PRO A 71 -1.60 18.50 6.81
N ILE A 72 -2.69 17.75 6.99
CA ILE A 72 -2.83 16.73 8.04
C ILE A 72 -1.83 15.59 7.82
N LEU A 73 -1.67 15.15 6.56
CA LEU A 73 -0.75 14.08 6.21
C LEU A 73 0.72 14.51 6.31
N LEU A 74 1.00 15.81 6.14
CA LEU A 74 2.34 16.39 6.26
C LEU A 74 2.74 16.71 7.71
N MET A 75 1.78 16.91 8.63
CA MET A 75 2.09 17.16 10.05
C MET A 75 3.10 16.18 10.68
N PRO A 76 2.95 14.83 10.57
CA PRO A 76 3.93 13.92 11.16
C PRO A 76 5.31 14.07 10.52
N VAL A 77 5.36 14.36 9.21
CA VAL A 77 6.61 14.63 8.50
C VAL A 77 7.26 15.92 9.02
N ALA A 78 6.48 16.99 9.20
CA ALA A 78 6.95 18.26 9.77
C ALA A 78 7.54 18.06 11.16
N TRP A 79 6.80 17.35 12.01
CA TRP A 79 7.22 17.06 13.38
C TRP A 79 8.52 16.26 13.41
N LEU A 80 8.63 15.20 12.59
CA LEU A 80 9.86 14.43 12.46
C LEU A 80 11.02 15.26 11.89
N ALA A 81 10.77 16.08 10.88
CA ALA A 81 11.79 16.94 10.27
C ALA A 81 12.33 17.98 11.28
N ASN A 82 11.44 18.59 12.06
CA ASN A 82 11.81 19.53 13.12
C ASN A 82 12.57 18.88 14.28
N LEU A 83 12.46 17.56 14.47
CA LEU A 83 13.28 16.82 15.43
C LEU A 83 14.63 16.41 14.84
N VAL A 84 14.62 15.88 13.62
CA VAL A 84 15.79 15.27 12.99
C VAL A 84 16.79 16.32 12.49
N LEU A 85 16.33 17.40 11.85
CA LEU A 85 17.24 18.41 11.29
C LEU A 85 18.01 19.19 12.37
N PRO A 86 17.35 19.82 13.35
CA PRO A 86 18.06 20.45 14.47
C PRO A 86 18.82 19.43 15.33
N GLY A 87 18.33 18.19 15.45
CA GLY A 87 19.02 17.14 16.20
C GLY A 87 20.34 16.67 15.56
N LEU A 88 20.38 16.53 14.23
CA LEU A 88 21.58 16.12 13.50
C LEU A 88 22.54 17.29 13.25
N TYR A 89 22.00 18.49 13.00
CA TYR A 89 22.77 19.67 12.63
C TYR A 89 22.34 20.91 13.44
N PRO A 90 22.59 20.91 14.75
CA PRO A 90 22.13 21.97 15.66
C PRO A 90 22.72 23.35 15.39
N HIS A 91 23.78 23.44 14.57
CA HIS A 91 24.44 24.70 14.20
C HIS A 91 24.06 25.21 12.80
N ALA A 92 23.29 24.43 12.03
CA ALA A 92 22.88 24.79 10.68
C ALA A 92 21.39 25.11 10.58
N PHE A 93 20.55 24.35 11.31
CA PHE A 93 19.10 24.50 11.29
C PHE A 93 18.58 24.91 12.67
N GLU A 94 17.66 25.86 12.70
CA GLU A 94 16.96 26.28 13.91
C GLU A 94 15.65 25.52 14.07
N ALA A 95 14.80 25.57 13.05
CA ALA A 95 13.47 24.97 13.08
C ALA A 95 13.00 24.60 11.68
N VAL A 96 12.00 23.72 11.63
CA VAL A 96 11.24 23.38 10.43
C VAL A 96 9.77 23.65 10.71
N GLU A 97 9.20 24.63 10.01
CA GLU A 97 7.81 25.00 10.12
C GLU A 97 7.00 24.45 8.94
N LEU A 98 5.71 24.18 9.16
CA LEU A 98 4.79 23.74 8.12
C LEU A 98 3.77 24.85 7.85
N GLN A 99 3.93 25.58 6.75
CA GLN A 99 2.97 26.55 6.24
C GLN A 99 2.03 25.88 5.22
N ALA A 100 0.88 25.39 5.69
CA ALA A 100 -0.13 24.68 4.89
C ALA A 100 0.41 23.43 4.16
N TYR A 101 1.10 23.60 3.04
CA TYR A 101 1.69 22.52 2.24
C TYR A 101 3.20 22.68 2.03
N THR A 102 3.80 23.78 2.50
CA THR A 102 5.22 24.06 2.37
C THR A 102 5.94 23.88 3.70
N PHE A 103 7.11 23.26 3.65
CA PHE A 103 8.06 23.19 4.75
C PHE A 103 8.99 24.40 4.66
N ASP A 104 8.92 25.28 5.64
CA ASP A 104 9.79 26.43 5.77
C ASP A 104 10.94 26.04 6.70
N ILE A 105 12.14 25.91 6.13
CA ILE A 105 13.33 25.48 6.84
C ILE A 105 14.10 26.73 7.26
N VAL A 106 14.12 26.98 8.57
CA VAL A 106 14.78 28.13 9.18
C VAL A 106 16.21 27.76 9.51
N THR A 107 17.17 28.51 8.94
CA THR A 107 18.60 28.27 9.15
C THR A 107 19.18 29.31 10.10
N GLN A 108 20.24 28.93 10.82
CA GLN A 108 20.96 29.83 11.74
C GLN A 108 21.96 30.74 11.00
N PHE A 109 22.00 30.70 9.67
CA PHE A 109 22.88 31.55 8.88
C PHE A 109 22.32 32.95 8.76
N ASN A 110 23.13 33.89 9.19
CA ASN A 110 22.87 35.32 9.14
C ASN A 110 23.08 35.80 7.70
N TYR A 111 21.99 36.10 7.00
CA TYR A 111 22.00 36.68 5.67
C TYR A 111 21.64 38.17 5.76
N SER A 112 22.54 39.05 5.35
CA SER A 112 22.22 40.46 5.14
C SER A 112 21.96 40.67 3.64
N PRO A 113 20.71 40.87 3.19
CA PRO A 113 20.44 41.10 1.78
C PRO A 113 21.18 42.37 1.31
N PRO A 114 21.84 42.34 0.13
CA PRO A 114 22.52 43.51 -0.40
C PRO A 114 21.50 44.64 -0.62
N GLY A 115 21.73 45.79 0.02
CA GLY A 115 20.85 46.97 -0.05
C GLY A 115 19.86 47.13 1.11
N THR A 116 19.83 46.23 2.09
CA THR A 116 18.99 46.37 3.28
C THR A 116 19.85 46.66 4.51
N GLN A 117 19.74 47.87 5.07
CA GLN A 117 20.30 48.20 6.37
C GLN A 117 19.38 47.61 7.43
N LEU A 118 19.72 46.43 7.95
CA LEU A 118 19.07 45.91 9.14
C LEU A 118 19.31 46.89 10.31
N PRO A 119 18.27 47.23 11.09
CA PRO A 119 18.45 47.99 12.33
C PRO A 119 19.52 47.34 13.20
N ALA A 120 20.33 48.15 13.90
CA ALA A 120 21.44 47.63 14.71
C ALA A 120 20.94 46.55 15.69
N GLY A 121 21.45 45.32 15.54
CA GLY A 121 21.07 44.15 16.34
C GLY A 121 20.04 43.21 15.70
N MET A 122 19.46 43.55 14.54
CA MET A 122 18.60 42.65 13.78
C MET A 122 19.44 41.83 12.80
N VAL A 123 19.22 40.52 12.77
CA VAL A 123 19.88 39.62 11.84
C VAL A 123 18.82 38.90 11.02
N ALA A 124 18.89 39.01 9.69
CA ALA A 124 17.98 38.29 8.81
C ALA A 124 18.44 36.84 8.69
N GLN A 125 17.54 35.91 9.00
CA GLN A 125 17.79 34.48 8.87
C GLN A 125 17.44 34.02 7.45
N TYR A 126 18.23 33.09 6.92
CA TYR A 126 17.93 32.48 5.63
C TYR A 126 16.87 31.37 5.82
N VAL A 127 15.72 31.54 5.18
CA VAL A 127 14.61 30.58 5.20
C VAL A 127 14.33 30.13 3.77
N PHE A 128 14.21 28.82 3.55
CA PHE A 128 13.79 28.28 2.26
C PHE A 128 12.58 27.38 2.39
N SER A 129 11.64 27.55 1.45
CA SER A 129 10.36 26.85 1.42
C SER A 129 10.40 25.68 0.45
N LEU A 130 10.04 24.48 0.92
CA LEU A 130 9.93 23.26 0.12
C LEU A 130 8.48 22.79 0.06
N ASN A 131 7.97 22.48 -1.14
CA ASN A 131 6.61 21.96 -1.25
C ASN A 131 6.55 20.48 -0.80
N GLY A 132 5.90 20.22 0.34
CA GLY A 132 5.76 18.90 0.92
C GLY A 132 4.87 17.96 0.12
N LEU A 133 3.84 18.48 -0.57
CA LEU A 133 2.98 17.67 -1.44
C LEU A 133 3.78 16.97 -2.54
N LYS A 134 4.92 17.56 -2.96
CA LYS A 134 5.78 16.98 -4.01
C LYS A 134 6.28 15.59 -3.65
N TYR A 135 6.54 15.35 -2.37
CA TYR A 135 7.07 14.09 -1.87
C TYR A 135 5.94 13.10 -1.47
N GLY A 136 4.68 13.57 -1.46
CA GLY A 136 3.51 12.80 -1.04
C GLY A 136 2.68 12.17 -2.18
N TYR A 137 3.01 12.38 -3.46
CA TYR A 137 2.19 11.89 -4.59
C TYR A 137 2.01 10.35 -4.65
N GLY A 138 2.86 9.58 -3.97
CA GLY A 138 2.70 8.13 -3.86
C GLY A 138 1.49 7.69 -3.03
N LEU A 139 1.02 8.53 -2.10
CA LEU A 139 -0.13 8.26 -1.23
C LEU A 139 -1.43 8.08 -2.02
N PRO A 140 -1.89 9.05 -2.84
CA PRO A 140 -3.14 8.90 -3.59
C PRO A 140 -3.11 7.71 -4.55
N LEU A 141 -1.95 7.39 -5.13
CA LEU A 141 -1.78 6.20 -5.95
C LEU A 141 -1.99 4.92 -5.10
N LEU A 142 -1.35 4.83 -3.94
CA LEU A 142 -1.49 3.69 -3.02
C LEU A 142 -2.93 3.52 -2.52
N LEU A 143 -3.61 4.61 -2.14
CA LEU A 143 -5.03 4.57 -1.79
C LEU A 143 -5.89 4.06 -2.94
N ALA A 144 -5.68 4.55 -4.17
CA ALA A 144 -6.44 4.14 -5.33
C ALA A 144 -6.30 2.63 -5.60
N LEU A 145 -5.08 2.09 -5.49
CA LEU A 145 -4.82 0.64 -5.61
C LEU A 145 -5.50 -0.15 -4.49
N ILE A 146 -5.41 0.32 -3.24
CA ILE A 146 -6.05 -0.33 -2.10
C ILE A 146 -7.57 -0.35 -2.25
N LEU A 147 -8.19 0.74 -2.71
CA LEU A 147 -9.64 0.81 -2.94
C LEU A 147 -10.08 -0.09 -4.11
N ALA A 148 -9.31 -0.13 -5.19
CA ALA A 148 -9.62 -0.98 -6.34
C ALA A 148 -9.47 -2.48 -6.05
N SER A 149 -8.64 -2.84 -5.05
CA SER A 149 -8.34 -4.23 -4.71
C SER A 149 -9.54 -4.94 -4.05
N PRO A 150 -9.88 -6.20 -4.39
CA PRO A 150 -10.98 -6.95 -3.78
C PRO A 150 -10.59 -7.58 -2.42
N THR A 151 -9.93 -6.82 -1.54
CA THR A 151 -9.46 -7.26 -0.22
C THR A 151 -10.41 -6.85 0.91
N ARG A 152 -10.48 -7.62 2.00
CA ARG A 152 -11.30 -7.30 3.19
C ARG A 152 -10.83 -6.00 3.87
N ILE A 153 -11.75 -5.16 4.33
CA ILE A 153 -11.53 -3.86 4.99
C ILE A 153 -10.40 -3.87 6.06
N PRO A 154 -10.32 -4.82 7.01
CA PRO A 154 -9.26 -4.79 8.03
C PRO A 154 -7.86 -4.99 7.45
N HIS A 155 -7.73 -5.70 6.32
CA HIS A 155 -6.43 -5.83 5.65
C HIS A 155 -6.08 -4.56 4.89
N LYS A 156 -7.06 -3.88 4.28
CA LYS A 156 -6.84 -2.59 3.60
C LYS A 156 -6.22 -1.55 4.54
N LEU A 157 -6.73 -1.44 5.76
CA LEU A 157 -6.24 -0.45 6.73
C LEU A 157 -4.80 -0.72 7.15
N LYS A 158 -4.40 -1.98 7.32
CA LYS A 158 -3.01 -2.35 7.63
C LYS A 158 -2.05 -1.99 6.49
N HIS A 159 -2.44 -2.25 5.24
CA HIS A 159 -1.63 -1.90 4.07
C HIS A 159 -1.53 -0.39 3.90
N PHE A 160 -2.62 0.34 4.17
CA PHE A 160 -2.63 1.79 4.17
C PHE A 160 -1.70 2.36 5.25
N ALA A 161 -1.81 1.89 6.50
CA ALA A 161 -0.96 2.34 7.59
C ALA A 161 0.53 2.06 7.33
N LEU A 162 0.85 0.86 6.83
CA LEU A 162 2.23 0.51 6.45
C LEU A 162 2.75 1.40 5.32
N GLY A 163 1.93 1.59 4.27
CA GLY A 163 2.28 2.47 3.16
C GLY A 163 2.48 3.92 3.60
N PHE A 164 1.64 4.40 4.52
CA PHE A 164 1.75 5.74 5.10
C PHE A 164 3.07 5.91 5.85
N VAL A 165 3.43 4.95 6.72
CA VAL A 165 4.70 5.00 7.47
C VAL A 165 5.90 5.01 6.53
N ILE A 166 5.93 4.15 5.52
CA ILE A 166 7.02 4.12 4.53
C ILE A 166 7.11 5.46 3.80
N ILE A 167 5.97 6.02 3.38
CA ILE A 167 5.93 7.29 2.68
C ILE A 167 6.41 8.44 3.58
N VAL A 168 6.04 8.46 4.87
CA VAL A 168 6.55 9.46 5.83
C VAL A 168 8.06 9.38 5.96
N LEU A 169 8.63 8.17 6.07
CA LEU A 169 10.08 7.99 6.18
C LEU A 169 10.83 8.42 4.90
N VAL A 170 10.28 8.09 3.73
CA VAL A 170 10.86 8.51 2.44
C VAL A 170 10.77 10.03 2.27
N GLN A 171 9.65 10.65 2.66
CA GLN A 171 9.50 12.11 2.65
C GLN A 171 10.51 12.78 3.56
N LEU A 172 10.65 12.29 4.80
CA LEU A 172 11.61 12.80 5.77
C LEU A 172 13.03 12.75 5.22
N TRP A 173 13.43 11.60 4.66
CA TRP A 173 14.73 11.45 4.00
C TRP A 173 14.90 12.51 2.89
N GLY A 174 13.94 12.61 1.97
CA GLY A 174 13.99 13.56 0.86
C GLY A 174 14.17 15.01 1.33
N ILE A 175 13.41 15.44 2.34
CA ILE A 175 13.51 16.80 2.91
C ILE A 175 14.89 17.03 3.53
N CYS A 176 15.44 16.06 4.26
CA CYS A 176 16.76 16.20 4.86
C CYS A 176 17.90 16.34 3.82
N PHE A 177 17.82 15.64 2.69
CA PHE A 177 18.83 15.77 1.64
C PHE A 177 18.66 17.04 0.83
N GLU A 178 17.41 17.41 0.51
CA GLU A 178 17.09 18.66 -0.18
C GLU A 178 17.55 19.87 0.65
N SER A 179 17.39 19.82 1.97
CA SER A 179 17.85 20.89 2.87
C SER A 179 19.38 21.02 2.90
N MET A 180 20.11 19.91 2.89
CA MET A 180 21.57 19.93 2.80
C MET A 180 22.06 20.45 1.45
N ILE A 181 21.43 20.04 0.34
CA ILE A 181 21.75 20.55 -1.00
C ILE A 181 21.46 22.05 -1.07
N GLY A 182 20.36 22.50 -0.47
CA GLY A 182 19.99 23.90 -0.36
C GLY A 182 21.02 24.75 0.37
N LEU A 183 21.75 24.19 1.34
CA LEU A 183 22.83 24.89 2.05
C LEU A 183 24.18 24.86 1.32
N ILE A 184 24.48 23.79 0.58
CA ILE A 184 25.79 23.63 -0.08
C ILE A 184 25.87 24.42 -1.38
N PHE A 185 24.77 24.51 -2.12
CA PHE A 185 24.77 25.02 -3.51
C PHE A 185 24.09 26.38 -3.69
N LYS A 186 23.63 27.03 -2.62
CA LYS A 186 23.01 28.37 -2.64
C LYS A 186 23.64 29.25 -1.58
#